data_AF-A0A1M3BCG3-F1
#
_entry.id   AF-A0A1M3BCG3-F1
#
_cell.length_a   1.000
_cell.length_b   1.000
_cell.length_c   1.000
_cell.angle_alpha   90.00
_cell.angle_beta   90.00
_cell.angle_gamma   90.00
#
_symmetry.space_group_name_H-M   'P 1'
#
loop_
_entity.id
_entity.type
_entity.pdbx_description
1 polymer ?
#
loop_
_entity_poly.entity_id
_entity_poly.type
_entity_poly.pdbx_seq_one_letter_code
_entity_poly.pdbx_strand_id
1 'polypeptide(L)'
;MIKKSLSCLLLTLLVLGSLFFYTKKEAIPSSKFAVSQTDRPWLTQFFKDVMLFETGIYTLFGSKPMTTIILPKYTQEEIENIYQQMSEEDKQSLYHVEDYDLPNLWKKWELVQDKFPISNKYILKKSELYSNDKIDFIYFVDIVKTALIIEDNYTYFKKIVGFDFHPLEAVLELKDEAHSPFWLALHKENSSFISGILFGFGKTNALLFEWKHFTKKDCSYYDFCQTIPTYDFSPPPKKVVRYSIDAFNLPAFISFEEKDKVVEKYRKERDEIKKRFKNKDFLDVVIDALCE
;
A
#
# COMPACT_ATOMS: atom_id res chain seq x y z
N MET A 1 24.30 35.14 -59.55
CA MET A 1 23.74 33.80 -59.23
C MET A 1 23.70 33.46 -57.73
N ILE A 2 24.59 34.01 -56.89
CA ILE A 2 24.72 33.62 -55.47
C ILE A 2 23.52 34.04 -54.58
N LYS A 3 22.84 35.16 -54.88
CA LYS A 3 21.70 35.66 -54.07
C LYS A 3 20.47 34.74 -54.06
N LYS A 4 20.21 33.96 -55.12
CA LYS A 4 19.04 33.05 -55.16
C LYS A 4 19.24 31.80 -54.29
N SER A 5 20.49 31.38 -54.09
CA SER A 5 20.83 30.21 -53.25
C SER A 5 20.66 30.49 -51.76
N LEU A 6 20.95 31.72 -51.31
CA LEU A 6 20.90 32.08 -49.89
C LEU A 6 19.44 32.20 -49.39
N SER A 7 18.55 32.73 -50.22
CA SER A 7 17.11 32.85 -49.88
C SER A 7 16.43 31.49 -49.73
N CYS A 8 16.84 30.48 -50.52
CA CYS A 8 16.27 29.15 -50.44
C CYS A 8 16.69 28.46 -49.15
N LEU A 9 17.98 28.54 -48.79
CA LEU A 9 18.52 27.95 -47.55
C LEU A 9 17.87 28.53 -46.28
N LEU A 10 17.63 29.84 -46.26
CA LEU A 10 16.99 30.53 -45.13
C LEU A 10 15.52 30.12 -44.96
N LEU A 11 14.80 29.91 -46.07
CA LEU A 11 13.43 29.40 -46.04
C LEU A 11 13.38 27.97 -45.51
N THR A 12 14.29 27.10 -45.94
CA THR A 12 14.35 25.71 -45.45
C THR A 12 14.66 25.66 -43.96
N LEU A 13 15.56 26.51 -43.47
CA LEU A 13 15.89 26.61 -42.04
C LEU A 13 14.73 27.17 -41.20
N LEU A 14 13.95 28.12 -41.73
CA LEU A 14 12.75 28.65 -41.07
C LEU A 14 11.63 27.60 -41.00
N VAL A 15 11.45 26.80 -42.05
CA VAL A 15 10.46 25.70 -42.08
C VAL A 15 10.89 24.55 -41.18
N LEU A 16 12.18 24.21 -41.13
CA LEU A 16 12.69 23.19 -40.21
C LEU A 16 12.63 23.68 -38.75
N GLY A 17 12.93 24.96 -38.51
CA GLY A 17 12.77 25.58 -37.19
C GLY A 17 11.33 25.58 -36.71
N SER A 18 10.36 25.94 -37.56
CA SER A 18 8.94 25.93 -37.20
C SER A 18 8.38 24.53 -36.97
N LEU A 19 8.92 23.51 -37.67
CA LEU A 19 8.58 22.10 -37.41
C LEU A 19 9.08 21.60 -36.04
N PHE A 20 10.20 22.12 -35.53
CA PHE A 20 10.68 21.79 -34.18
C PHE A 20 9.86 22.43 -33.05
N PHE A 21 9.21 23.57 -33.30
CA PHE A 21 8.35 24.22 -32.29
C PHE A 21 6.91 23.68 -32.29
N TYR A 22 6.47 22.96 -33.32
CA TYR A 22 5.07 22.53 -33.47
C TYR A 22 4.74 21.13 -32.90
N THR A 23 5.68 20.46 -32.23
CA THR A 23 5.40 19.16 -31.58
C THR A 23 5.76 19.14 -30.10
N LYS A 24 5.58 20.24 -29.37
CA LYS A 24 5.18 20.11 -27.96
C LYS A 24 3.70 19.77 -27.95
N LYS A 25 3.41 18.49 -28.22
CA LYS A 25 2.10 17.91 -27.94
C LYS A 25 1.96 17.99 -26.42
N GLU A 26 1.30 19.03 -25.92
CA GLU A 26 0.89 19.07 -24.53
C GLU A 26 0.11 17.77 -24.31
N ALA A 27 0.70 16.89 -23.49
CA ALA A 27 0.04 15.67 -23.11
C ALA A 27 -1.26 16.10 -22.43
N ILE A 28 -2.39 15.85 -23.11
CA ILE A 28 -3.71 16.07 -22.54
C ILE A 28 -3.70 15.28 -21.22
N PRO A 29 -3.87 15.94 -20.06
CA PRO A 29 -3.93 15.23 -18.79
C PRO A 29 -5.02 14.17 -18.91
N SER A 30 -4.65 12.89 -18.80
CA SER A 30 -5.61 11.80 -19.06
C SER A 30 -6.58 11.63 -17.90
N SER A 31 -6.27 12.20 -16.73
CA SER A 31 -7.13 12.15 -15.55
C SER A 31 -8.24 13.20 -15.62
N LYS A 32 -9.45 12.78 -15.25
CA LYS A 32 -10.60 13.69 -15.02
C LYS A 32 -10.34 14.66 -13.86
N PHE A 33 -9.36 14.37 -13.01
CA PHE A 33 -9.02 15.16 -11.83
C PHE A 33 -7.86 16.09 -12.14
N ALA A 34 -8.12 17.40 -12.09
CA ALA A 34 -7.11 18.42 -12.35
C ALA A 34 -6.12 18.51 -11.18
N VAL A 35 -5.05 17.72 -11.22
CA VAL A 35 -3.92 17.87 -10.30
C VAL A 35 -3.06 19.05 -10.76
N SER A 36 -2.84 20.01 -9.87
CA SER A 36 -1.99 21.17 -10.19
C SER A 36 -0.55 20.74 -10.46
N GLN A 37 0.17 21.48 -11.30
CA GLN A 37 1.60 21.20 -11.57
C GLN A 37 2.46 21.29 -10.31
N THR A 38 2.05 22.14 -9.34
CA THR A 38 2.71 22.27 -8.05
C THR A 38 2.45 21.08 -7.13
N ASP A 39 1.26 20.47 -7.21
CA ASP A 39 0.90 19.35 -6.35
C ASP A 39 1.38 18.00 -6.86
N ARG A 40 1.52 17.87 -8.18
CA ARG A 40 1.83 16.61 -8.85
C ARG A 40 3.07 15.89 -8.31
N PRO A 41 4.22 16.54 -8.07
CA PRO A 41 5.41 15.83 -7.60
C PRO A 41 5.20 15.20 -6.23
N TRP A 42 4.63 15.95 -5.27
CA TRP A 42 4.45 15.46 -3.92
C TRP A 42 3.31 14.43 -3.82
N LEU A 43 2.22 14.60 -4.59
CA LEU A 43 1.16 13.59 -4.69
C LEU A 43 1.66 12.30 -5.32
N THR A 44 2.53 12.40 -6.33
CA THR A 44 3.18 11.23 -6.93
C THR A 44 3.98 10.47 -5.89
N GLN A 45 4.78 11.17 -5.07
CA GLN A 45 5.54 10.52 -4.01
C GLN A 45 4.63 9.93 -2.93
N PHE A 46 3.60 10.66 -2.50
CA PHE A 46 2.61 10.17 -1.54
C PHE A 46 1.99 8.84 -1.98
N PHE A 47 1.52 8.76 -3.22
CA PHE A 47 0.94 7.52 -3.73
C PHE A 47 1.98 6.44 -4.03
N LYS A 48 3.25 6.77 -4.31
CA LYS A 48 4.30 5.75 -4.38
C LYS A 48 4.53 5.11 -3.02
N ASP A 49 4.60 5.92 -1.97
CA ASP A 49 4.77 5.42 -0.60
C ASP A 49 3.57 4.55 -0.20
N VAL A 50 2.34 5.04 -0.37
CA VAL A 50 1.11 4.28 -0.03
C VAL A 50 0.91 3.04 -0.90
N MET A 51 1.09 3.15 -2.22
CA MET A 51 0.71 2.07 -3.13
C MET A 51 1.83 1.05 -3.32
N LEU A 52 3.08 1.51 -3.49
CA LEU A 52 4.21 0.64 -3.84
C LEU A 52 4.97 0.16 -2.62
N PHE A 53 5.28 1.04 -1.67
CA PHE A 53 6.02 0.67 -0.46
C PHE A 53 5.12 -0.05 0.55
N GLU A 54 4.01 0.59 0.92
CA GLU A 54 3.03 0.02 1.87
C GLU A 54 2.11 -1.03 1.23
N THR A 55 2.30 -1.32 -0.06
CA THR A 55 1.58 -2.36 -0.81
C THR A 55 0.07 -2.11 -0.99
N GLY A 56 -0.39 -0.87 -0.82
CA GLY A 56 -1.78 -0.47 -1.08
C GLY A 56 -2.23 -0.74 -2.52
N ILE A 57 -1.30 -0.86 -3.47
CA ILE A 57 -1.61 -1.16 -4.87
C ILE A 57 -2.37 -2.49 -5.06
N TYR A 58 -2.16 -3.47 -4.18
CA TYR A 58 -2.89 -4.74 -4.22
C TYR A 58 -4.31 -4.62 -3.66
N THR A 59 -4.58 -3.62 -2.80
CA THR A 59 -5.94 -3.28 -2.40
C THR A 59 -6.67 -2.61 -3.56
N LEU A 60 -6.03 -1.62 -4.19
CA LEU A 60 -6.62 -0.83 -5.27
C LEU A 60 -6.87 -1.64 -6.55
N PHE A 61 -5.91 -2.49 -6.95
CA PHE A 61 -5.96 -3.19 -8.24
C PHE A 61 -5.95 -4.71 -8.16
N GLY A 62 -5.59 -5.26 -7.01
CA GLY A 62 -5.49 -6.70 -6.78
C GLY A 62 -6.67 -7.22 -5.96
N SER A 63 -6.44 -8.31 -5.25
CA SER A 63 -7.44 -8.97 -4.42
C SER A 63 -7.28 -8.75 -2.92
N LYS A 64 -6.28 -7.95 -2.50
CA LYS A 64 -6.03 -7.69 -1.09
C LYS A 64 -7.22 -6.93 -0.50
N PRO A 65 -7.84 -7.36 0.61
CA PRO A 65 -9.05 -6.70 1.13
C PRO A 65 -8.73 -5.35 1.75
N MET A 66 -7.71 -5.31 2.61
CA MET A 66 -7.24 -4.09 3.23
C MET A 66 -5.73 -4.05 3.42
N THR A 67 -5.20 -2.83 3.46
CA THR A 67 -3.81 -2.52 3.78
C THR A 67 -3.80 -1.63 5.02
N THR A 68 -2.94 -1.97 5.97
CA THR A 68 -2.65 -1.13 7.12
C THR A 68 -1.28 -0.50 6.93
N ILE A 69 -1.20 0.80 7.17
CA ILE A 69 0.01 1.60 7.07
C ILE A 69 0.36 2.11 8.45
N ILE A 70 1.63 2.01 8.81
CA ILE A 70 2.16 2.51 10.08
C ILE A 70 2.83 3.84 9.82
N LEU A 71 2.30 4.91 10.42
CA LEU A 71 2.92 6.24 10.40
C LEU A 71 3.67 6.50 11.71
N PRO A 72 5.00 6.38 11.71
CA PRO A 72 5.79 6.77 12.87
C PRO A 72 5.70 8.28 13.12
N LYS A 73 5.63 8.66 14.40
CA LYS A 73 5.70 10.04 14.91
C LYS A 73 6.98 10.31 15.70
N TYR A 74 7.96 9.42 15.59
CA TYR A 74 9.24 9.56 16.28
C TYR A 74 9.98 10.81 15.82
N THR A 75 10.64 11.49 16.76
CA THR A 75 11.60 12.54 16.41
C THR A 75 12.86 11.93 15.80
N GLN A 76 13.66 12.74 15.11
CA GLN A 76 14.94 12.28 14.57
C GLN A 76 15.87 11.72 15.68
N GLU A 77 15.90 12.38 16.84
CA GLU A 77 16.65 11.92 18.01
C GLU A 77 16.15 10.55 18.51
N GLU A 78 14.84 10.34 18.55
CA GLU A 78 14.25 9.05 18.94
C GLU A 78 14.63 7.94 17.96
N ILE A 79 14.59 8.22 16.65
CA ILE A 79 15.00 7.27 15.60
C ILE A 79 16.48 6.91 15.76
N GLU A 80 17.35 7.89 15.99
CA GLU A 80 18.79 7.67 16.22
C GLU A 80 19.04 6.83 17.47
N ASN A 81 18.33 7.11 18.56
CA ASN A 81 18.43 6.33 19.79
C ASN A 81 17.97 4.89 19.59
N ILE A 82 16.85 4.66 18.88
CA ILE A 82 16.38 3.31 18.53
C ILE A 82 17.45 2.60 17.70
N TYR A 83 17.97 3.25 16.65
CA TYR A 83 19.01 2.68 15.80
C TYR A 83 20.27 2.31 16.59
N GLN A 84 20.72 3.14 17.53
CA GLN A 84 21.90 2.84 18.36
C GLN A 84 21.69 1.62 19.27
N GLN A 85 20.45 1.38 19.73
CA GLN A 85 20.09 0.25 20.59
C GLN A 85 19.90 -1.07 19.83
N MET A 86 19.76 -1.03 18.50
CA MET A 86 19.60 -2.24 17.67
C MET A 86 20.87 -3.08 17.63
N SER A 87 20.70 -4.39 17.47
CA SER A 87 21.82 -5.30 17.23
C SER A 87 22.46 -5.03 15.87
N GLU A 88 23.71 -5.42 15.67
CA GLU A 88 24.37 -5.26 14.35
C GLU A 88 23.70 -6.11 13.27
N GLU A 89 23.09 -7.24 13.64
CA GLU A 89 22.30 -8.07 12.72
C GLU A 89 21.05 -7.30 12.25
N ASP A 90 20.32 -6.69 13.17
CA ASP A 90 19.15 -5.88 12.82
C ASP A 90 19.53 -4.64 12.01
N LYS A 91 20.63 -3.96 12.34
CA LYS A 91 21.14 -2.83 11.55
C LYS A 91 21.50 -3.24 10.12
N GLN A 92 22.00 -4.45 9.93
CA GLN A 92 22.33 -4.99 8.60
C GLN A 92 21.09 -5.42 7.81
N SER A 93 20.00 -5.77 8.50
CA SER A 93 18.73 -6.11 7.87
C SER A 93 17.86 -4.89 7.53
N LEU A 94 18.14 -3.74 8.15
CA LEU A 94 17.51 -2.46 7.80
C LEU A 94 17.83 -2.08 6.34
N TYR A 95 16.79 -1.80 5.58
CA TYR A 95 16.90 -1.17 4.27
C TYR A 95 16.53 0.31 4.36
N HIS A 96 17.30 1.16 3.68
CA HIS A 96 16.92 2.56 3.50
C HIS A 96 16.07 2.67 2.23
N VAL A 97 14.85 3.16 2.37
CA VAL A 97 14.02 3.52 1.23
C VAL A 97 14.38 4.95 0.84
N GLU A 98 14.85 5.12 -0.39
CA GLU A 98 15.15 6.45 -0.88
C GLU A 98 13.85 7.23 -1.08
N ASP A 99 13.83 8.47 -0.59
CA ASP A 99 12.71 9.41 -0.71
C ASP A 99 11.41 9.02 0.03
N TYR A 100 11.46 8.09 1.00
CA TYR A 100 10.29 7.79 1.84
C TYR A 100 10.02 8.95 2.81
N ASP A 101 8.86 9.59 2.67
CA ASP A 101 8.47 10.76 3.47
C ASP A 101 6.97 10.74 3.84
N LEU A 102 6.40 9.53 3.93
CA LEU A 102 4.96 9.36 4.11
C LEU A 102 4.38 10.11 5.33
N PRO A 103 5.02 10.18 6.51
CA PRO A 103 4.48 10.96 7.63
C PRO A 103 4.24 12.45 7.32
N ASN A 104 5.14 13.08 6.55
CA ASN A 104 4.98 14.49 6.16
C ASN A 104 4.04 14.64 4.96
N LEU A 105 4.10 13.71 4.00
CA LEU A 105 3.20 13.70 2.85
C LEU A 105 1.75 13.42 3.27
N TRP A 106 1.52 12.63 4.32
CA TRP A 106 0.19 12.39 4.88
C TRP A 106 -0.46 13.67 5.41
N LYS A 107 0.30 14.51 6.13
CA LYS A 107 -0.21 15.82 6.60
C LYS A 107 -0.62 16.72 5.44
N LYS A 108 0.11 16.67 4.31
CA LYS A 108 -0.26 17.41 3.09
C LYS A 108 -1.51 16.82 2.44
N TRP A 109 -1.61 15.49 2.39
CA TRP A 109 -2.77 14.77 1.90
C TRP A 109 -4.04 15.17 2.67
N GLU A 110 -3.99 15.21 4.00
CA GLU A 110 -5.13 15.58 4.85
C GLU A 110 -5.73 16.95 4.49
N LEU A 111 -4.91 17.89 4.00
CA LEU A 111 -5.34 19.24 3.61
C LEU A 111 -6.01 19.30 2.22
N VAL A 112 -5.83 18.28 1.39
CA VAL A 112 -6.33 18.29 0.00
C VAL A 112 -7.20 17.09 -0.36
N GLN A 113 -7.34 16.10 0.52
CA GLN A 113 -8.08 14.86 0.26
C GLN A 113 -9.52 15.12 -0.22
N ASP A 114 -10.18 16.19 0.25
CA ASP A 114 -11.54 16.56 -0.17
C ASP A 114 -11.64 16.90 -1.67
N LYS A 115 -10.52 17.21 -2.33
CA LYS A 115 -10.46 17.44 -3.78
C LYS A 115 -10.48 16.13 -4.58
N PHE A 116 -10.26 15.01 -3.91
CA PHE A 116 -10.19 13.68 -4.48
C PHE A 116 -11.32 12.85 -3.87
N PRO A 117 -12.55 12.89 -4.44
CA PRO A 117 -13.67 12.14 -3.91
C PRO A 117 -13.38 10.64 -4.06
N ILE A 118 -12.84 10.03 -3.01
CA ILE A 118 -12.57 8.60 -2.98
C ILE A 118 -13.90 7.89 -3.22
N SER A 119 -13.89 6.98 -4.19
CA SER A 119 -15.04 6.18 -4.56
C SER A 119 -15.65 5.52 -3.32
N ASN A 120 -16.98 5.42 -3.26
CA ASN A 120 -17.69 4.74 -2.18
C ASN A 120 -17.32 3.24 -2.05
N LYS A 121 -16.46 2.72 -2.94
CA LYS A 121 -15.84 1.40 -2.88
C LYS A 121 -14.71 1.30 -1.86
N TYR A 122 -14.07 2.42 -1.50
CA TYR A 122 -12.88 2.42 -0.67
C TYR A 122 -13.04 3.25 0.60
N ILE A 123 -12.26 2.89 1.62
CA ILE A 123 -12.02 3.72 2.82
C ILE A 123 -10.52 3.96 2.88
N LEU A 124 -10.10 5.23 2.96
CA LEU A 124 -8.73 5.63 3.27
C LEU A 124 -8.78 6.60 4.44
N LYS A 125 -8.48 6.12 5.66
CA LYS A 125 -8.55 6.96 6.87
C LYS A 125 -7.49 6.57 7.89
N LYS A 126 -7.15 7.54 8.74
CA LYS A 126 -6.42 7.27 9.99
C LYS A 126 -7.33 6.55 10.99
N SER A 127 -6.82 5.50 11.63
CA SER A 127 -7.50 4.74 12.68
C SER A 127 -7.48 5.49 13.99
N GLU A 128 -8.57 5.39 14.73
CA GLU A 128 -8.73 6.01 16.05
C GLU A 128 -8.43 5.02 17.18
N LEU A 129 -8.59 3.71 16.93
CA LEU A 129 -8.41 2.67 17.96
C LEU A 129 -6.95 2.29 18.18
N TYR A 130 -6.14 2.25 17.12
CA TYR A 130 -4.77 1.73 17.20
C TYR A 130 -3.71 2.83 17.36
N SER A 131 -4.08 4.08 17.13
CA SER A 131 -3.14 5.19 17.16
C SER A 131 -2.77 5.59 18.60
N ASN A 132 -1.48 5.88 18.81
CA ASN A 132 -0.95 6.40 20.07
C ASN A 132 -0.09 7.65 19.82
N ASP A 133 0.64 8.10 20.85
CA ASP A 133 1.51 9.27 20.79
C ASP A 133 2.70 9.11 19.83
N LYS A 134 3.10 7.85 19.54
CA LYS A 134 4.26 7.51 18.70
C LYS A 134 3.92 6.97 17.34
N ILE A 135 2.73 6.42 17.15
CA ILE A 135 2.33 5.72 15.92
C ILE A 135 0.89 6.08 15.59
N ASP A 136 0.66 6.51 14.35
CA ASP A 136 -0.66 6.49 13.74
C ASP A 136 -0.81 5.25 12.87
N PHE A 137 -2.01 4.67 12.83
CA PHE A 137 -2.36 3.64 11.85
C PHE A 137 -3.27 4.24 10.79
N ILE A 138 -3.07 3.89 9.53
CA ILE A 138 -3.99 4.23 8.43
C ILE A 138 -4.52 2.93 7.85
N TYR A 139 -5.82 2.90 7.59
CA TYR A 139 -6.45 1.86 6.81
C TYR A 139 -6.72 2.32 5.38
N PHE A 140 -6.31 1.50 4.41
CA PHE A 140 -6.78 1.54 3.04
C PHE A 140 -7.56 0.25 2.75
N VAL A 141 -8.88 0.36 2.56
CA VAL A 141 -9.82 -0.77 2.57
C VAL A 141 -10.62 -0.78 1.27
N ASP A 142 -10.72 -1.94 0.62
CA ASP A 142 -11.75 -2.23 -0.38
C ASP A 142 -12.98 -2.78 0.34
N ILE A 143 -14.06 -2.01 0.36
CA ILE A 143 -15.24 -2.30 1.17
C ILE A 143 -15.85 -3.64 0.80
N VAL A 144 -15.99 -3.91 -0.51
CA VAL A 144 -16.66 -5.12 -1.00
C VAL A 144 -15.80 -6.34 -0.74
N LYS A 145 -14.50 -6.29 -1.06
CA LYS A 145 -13.59 -7.43 -0.82
C LYS A 145 -13.46 -7.75 0.66
N THR A 146 -13.44 -6.72 1.51
CA THR A 146 -13.36 -6.91 2.97
C THR A 146 -14.64 -7.54 3.51
N ALA A 147 -15.82 -7.09 3.05
CA ALA A 147 -17.10 -7.66 3.44
C ALA A 147 -17.20 -9.14 3.02
N LEU A 148 -16.76 -9.47 1.80
CA LEU A 148 -16.72 -10.85 1.32
C LEU A 148 -15.79 -11.74 2.14
N ILE A 149 -14.60 -11.24 2.52
CA ILE A 149 -13.68 -12.00 3.37
C ILE A 149 -14.24 -12.22 4.77
N ILE A 150 -14.93 -11.24 5.34
CA ILE A 150 -15.61 -11.39 6.63
C ILE A 150 -16.72 -12.43 6.51
N GLU A 151 -17.54 -12.38 5.45
CA GLU A 151 -18.62 -13.36 5.19
C GLU A 151 -18.07 -14.79 5.02
N ASP A 152 -17.05 -14.96 4.17
CA ASP A 152 -16.40 -16.26 3.94
C ASP A 152 -15.80 -16.87 5.23
N ASN A 153 -15.54 -16.03 6.24
CA ASN A 153 -14.98 -16.42 7.53
C ASN A 153 -15.91 -16.08 8.70
N TYR A 154 -17.22 -15.94 8.45
CA TYR A 154 -18.20 -15.37 9.39
C TYR A 154 -18.13 -16.02 10.78
N THR A 155 -18.03 -17.35 10.85
CA THR A 155 -17.98 -18.09 12.11
C THR A 155 -16.80 -17.68 13.01
N TYR A 156 -15.65 -17.35 12.42
CA TYR A 156 -14.47 -16.91 13.20
C TYR A 156 -14.66 -15.50 13.75
N PHE A 157 -15.15 -14.58 12.91
CA PHE A 157 -15.47 -13.22 13.33
C PHE A 157 -16.56 -13.21 14.40
N LYS A 158 -17.67 -13.94 14.18
CA LYS A 158 -18.77 -14.09 15.16
C LYS A 158 -18.29 -14.62 16.50
N LYS A 159 -17.39 -15.61 16.50
CA LYS A 159 -16.82 -16.16 17.72
C LYS A 159 -16.07 -15.10 18.54
N ILE A 160 -15.35 -14.21 17.86
CA ILE A 160 -14.53 -13.18 18.52
C ILE A 160 -15.40 -12.02 18.99
N VAL A 161 -16.30 -11.53 18.14
CA VAL A 161 -17.13 -10.37 18.51
C VAL A 161 -18.23 -10.76 19.50
N GLY A 162 -18.66 -12.02 19.50
CA GLY A 162 -19.64 -12.56 20.47
C GLY A 162 -21.09 -12.26 20.14
N PHE A 163 -21.38 -11.70 18.97
CA PHE A 163 -22.73 -11.38 18.48
C PHE A 163 -22.84 -11.58 16.97
N ASP A 164 -24.08 -11.64 16.47
CA ASP A 164 -24.37 -11.65 15.03
C ASP A 164 -24.26 -10.25 14.44
N PHE A 165 -23.77 -10.15 13.21
CA PHE A 165 -23.55 -8.89 12.51
C PHE A 165 -23.75 -9.07 11.00
N HIS A 166 -23.92 -7.99 10.25
CA HIS A 166 -23.92 -8.04 8.79
C HIS A 166 -22.54 -7.64 8.25
N PRO A 167 -21.84 -8.45 7.43
CA PRO A 167 -20.46 -8.19 7.02
C PRO A 167 -20.25 -6.82 6.35
N LEU A 168 -21.17 -6.40 5.48
CA LEU A 168 -21.06 -5.09 4.83
C LEU A 168 -21.24 -3.94 5.82
N GLU A 169 -22.14 -4.09 6.78
CA GLU A 169 -22.36 -3.05 7.81
C GLU A 169 -21.12 -2.95 8.70
N ALA A 170 -20.58 -4.10 9.12
CA ALA A 170 -19.34 -4.18 9.88
C ALA A 170 -18.20 -3.44 9.17
N VAL A 171 -18.01 -3.60 7.84
CA VAL A 171 -16.97 -2.84 7.13
C VAL A 171 -17.27 -1.34 7.07
N LEU A 172 -18.52 -0.94 6.85
CA LEU A 172 -18.91 0.47 6.80
C LEU A 172 -18.76 1.16 8.15
N GLU A 173 -18.90 0.43 9.25
CA GLU A 173 -18.63 0.92 10.61
C GLU A 173 -17.18 1.40 10.80
N LEU A 174 -16.20 0.98 9.96
CA LEU A 174 -14.83 1.54 10.02
C LEU A 174 -14.79 3.06 9.86
N LYS A 175 -15.77 3.64 9.15
CA LYS A 175 -15.85 5.09 8.98
C LYS A 175 -15.96 5.81 10.33
N ASP A 176 -16.60 5.18 11.30
CA ASP A 176 -16.75 5.62 12.70
C ASP A 176 -16.27 4.52 13.67
N GLU A 177 -15.02 4.08 13.47
CA GLU A 177 -14.41 2.95 14.17
C GLU A 177 -14.51 3.03 15.70
N ALA A 178 -14.40 4.24 16.27
CA ALA A 178 -14.45 4.47 17.72
C ALA A 178 -15.80 4.10 18.36
N HIS A 179 -16.88 4.10 17.58
CA HIS A 179 -18.23 3.77 18.05
C HIS A 179 -18.73 2.41 17.52
N SER A 180 -17.92 1.70 16.74
CA SER A 180 -18.26 0.39 16.19
C SER A 180 -18.12 -0.72 17.24
N PRO A 181 -19.21 -1.39 17.65
CA PRO A 181 -19.11 -2.54 18.54
C PRO A 181 -18.29 -3.68 17.90
N PHE A 182 -18.38 -3.84 16.58
CA PHE A 182 -17.65 -4.86 15.84
C PHE A 182 -16.14 -4.66 15.90
N TRP A 183 -15.65 -3.47 15.53
CA TRP A 183 -14.21 -3.19 15.51
C TRP A 183 -13.61 -3.05 16.91
N LEU A 184 -14.36 -2.50 17.87
CA LEU A 184 -13.93 -2.47 19.27
C LEU A 184 -13.73 -3.89 19.83
N ALA A 185 -14.63 -4.83 19.52
CA ALA A 185 -14.50 -6.21 19.96
C ALA A 185 -13.31 -6.91 19.28
N LEU A 186 -13.13 -6.74 17.97
CA LEU A 186 -11.97 -7.28 17.25
C LEU A 186 -10.65 -6.73 17.79
N HIS A 187 -10.56 -5.42 18.03
CA HIS A 187 -9.38 -4.77 18.59
C HIS A 187 -9.03 -5.31 19.98
N LYS A 188 -10.05 -5.44 20.85
CA LYS A 188 -9.87 -5.94 22.22
C LYS A 188 -9.28 -7.35 22.28
N GLU A 189 -9.67 -8.23 21.36
CA GLU A 189 -9.15 -9.61 21.30
C GLU A 189 -7.71 -9.65 20.79
N ASN A 190 -7.29 -8.67 19.98
CA ASN A 190 -5.95 -8.59 19.38
C ASN A 190 -5.51 -9.89 18.68
N SER A 191 -6.44 -10.51 17.93
CA SER A 191 -6.18 -11.78 17.24
C SER A 191 -5.38 -11.57 15.95
N SER A 192 -4.13 -12.05 15.92
CA SER A 192 -3.28 -12.01 14.73
C SER A 192 -3.84 -12.85 13.58
N PHE A 193 -4.57 -13.92 13.90
CA PHE A 193 -5.30 -14.76 12.94
C PHE A 193 -6.34 -13.96 12.15
N ILE A 194 -7.19 -13.17 12.81
CA ILE A 194 -8.18 -12.34 12.11
C ILE A 194 -7.51 -11.26 11.28
N SER A 195 -6.49 -10.59 11.84
CA SER A 195 -5.71 -9.60 11.10
C SER A 195 -5.09 -10.20 9.83
N GLY A 196 -4.52 -11.41 9.91
CA GLY A 196 -3.97 -12.10 8.74
C GLY A 196 -5.03 -12.43 7.68
N ILE A 197 -6.24 -12.82 8.08
CA ILE A 197 -7.36 -13.02 7.16
C ILE A 197 -7.74 -11.71 6.47
N LEU A 198 -7.93 -10.64 7.24
CA LEU A 198 -8.28 -9.31 6.75
C LEU A 198 -7.23 -8.73 5.78
N PHE A 199 -5.95 -8.98 6.03
CA PHE A 199 -4.85 -8.56 5.15
C PHE A 199 -4.67 -9.44 3.92
N GLY A 200 -5.53 -10.45 3.72
CA GLY A 200 -5.54 -11.29 2.53
C GLY A 200 -4.41 -12.32 2.50
N PHE A 201 -3.90 -12.74 3.66
CA PHE A 201 -2.84 -13.75 3.78
C PHE A 201 -3.37 -15.18 3.71
N GLY A 202 -4.69 -15.34 3.75
CA GLY A 202 -5.36 -16.62 3.72
C GLY A 202 -5.37 -17.29 5.10
N LYS A 203 -6.38 -18.12 5.31
CA LYS A 203 -6.66 -18.78 6.59
C LYS A 203 -5.50 -19.64 7.09
N THR A 204 -4.87 -20.42 6.21
CA THR A 204 -3.76 -21.32 6.58
C THR A 204 -2.59 -20.52 7.15
N ASN A 205 -2.13 -19.50 6.44
CA ASN A 205 -0.97 -18.73 6.86
C ASN A 205 -1.27 -17.88 8.10
N ALA A 206 -2.46 -17.30 8.18
CA ALA A 206 -2.89 -16.58 9.36
C ALA A 206 -2.91 -17.48 10.61
N LEU A 207 -3.37 -18.73 10.47
CA LEU A 207 -3.42 -19.69 11.58
C LEU A 207 -2.02 -20.11 12.02
N LEU A 208 -1.15 -20.44 11.06
CA LEU A 208 0.21 -20.87 11.35
C LEU A 208 1.05 -19.73 11.93
N PHE A 209 0.82 -18.49 11.51
CA PHE A 209 1.45 -17.30 12.09
C PHE A 209 1.03 -17.10 13.55
N GLU A 210 -0.29 -17.14 13.83
CA GLU A 210 -0.81 -17.11 15.19
C GLU A 210 -0.17 -18.21 16.06
N TRP A 211 -0.14 -19.44 15.52
CA TRP A 211 0.42 -20.57 16.24
C TRP A 211 1.93 -20.42 16.51
N LYS A 212 2.71 -19.95 15.54
CA LYS A 212 4.16 -19.85 15.69
C LYS A 212 4.60 -18.72 16.62
N HIS A 213 3.90 -17.59 16.58
CA HIS A 213 4.34 -16.37 17.27
C HIS A 213 3.58 -16.06 18.56
N PHE A 214 2.35 -16.57 18.72
CA PHE A 214 1.47 -16.22 19.85
C PHE A 214 1.06 -17.42 20.69
N THR A 215 1.35 -18.67 20.27
CA THR A 215 1.18 -19.83 21.15
C THR A 215 2.13 -19.72 22.35
N LYS A 216 1.58 -19.90 23.55
CA LYS A 216 2.35 -19.92 24.80
C LYS A 216 3.46 -20.97 24.73
N LYS A 217 4.65 -20.59 25.20
CA LYS A 217 5.84 -21.46 25.25
C LYS A 217 5.60 -22.79 25.97
N ASP A 218 4.67 -22.81 26.92
CA ASP A 218 4.36 -23.98 27.75
C ASP A 218 3.34 -24.94 27.12
N CYS A 219 2.99 -24.75 25.84
CA CYS A 219 2.07 -25.61 25.12
C CYS A 219 2.80 -26.78 24.45
N SER A 220 2.21 -27.99 24.45
CA SER A 220 2.78 -29.18 23.80
C SER A 220 3.05 -29.03 22.30
N TYR A 221 2.50 -27.99 21.67
CA TYR A 221 2.69 -27.68 20.26
C TYR A 221 3.78 -26.64 19.99
N TYR A 222 4.34 -25.99 21.02
CA TYR A 222 5.28 -24.88 20.83
C TYR A 222 6.52 -25.33 20.02
N ASP A 223 7.16 -26.42 20.44
CA ASP A 223 8.34 -26.95 19.76
C ASP A 223 8.04 -27.33 18.30
N PHE A 224 6.87 -27.93 18.06
CA PHE A 224 6.41 -28.24 16.70
C PHE A 224 6.25 -26.97 15.86
N CYS A 225 5.67 -25.90 16.40
CA CYS A 225 5.47 -24.66 15.67
C CYS A 225 6.80 -24.01 15.25
N GLN A 226 7.86 -24.16 16.06
CA GLN A 226 9.19 -23.67 15.71
C GLN A 226 9.82 -24.43 14.53
N THR A 227 9.45 -25.70 14.33
CA THR A 227 9.93 -26.51 13.18
C THR A 227 9.28 -26.15 11.85
N ILE A 228 8.18 -25.38 11.86
CA ILE A 228 7.47 -25.01 10.63
C ILE A 228 8.37 -24.07 9.81
N PRO A 229 8.75 -24.46 8.59
CA PRO A 229 9.60 -23.64 7.74
C PRO A 229 8.88 -22.33 7.41
N THR A 230 9.65 -21.24 7.35
CA THR A 230 9.15 -19.92 6.97
C THR A 230 9.94 -19.40 5.80
N TYR A 231 9.23 -18.93 4.78
CA TYR A 231 9.81 -18.26 3.63
C TYR A 231 9.43 -16.79 3.69
N ASP A 232 10.42 -15.94 3.92
CA ASP A 232 10.28 -14.50 3.83
C ASP A 232 10.55 -14.06 2.40
N PHE A 233 9.56 -13.42 1.79
CA PHE A 233 9.65 -12.86 0.44
C PHE A 233 10.00 -11.36 0.43
N SER A 234 10.41 -10.83 1.59
CA SER A 234 10.99 -9.49 1.69
C SER A 234 12.23 -9.38 0.81
N PRO A 235 12.45 -8.23 0.15
CA PRO A 235 13.61 -8.06 -0.72
C PRO A 235 14.91 -8.28 0.07
N PRO A 236 15.94 -8.87 -0.56
CA PRO A 236 17.25 -8.99 0.08
C PRO A 236 17.78 -7.60 0.42
N PRO A 237 18.55 -7.45 1.52
CA PRO A 237 19.07 -6.17 1.97
C PRO A 237 19.97 -5.56 0.89
N LYS A 238 19.43 -4.65 0.09
CA LYS A 238 20.19 -3.64 -0.64
C LYS A 238 20.12 -2.39 0.22
N LYS A 239 21.28 -1.76 0.44
CA LYS A 239 21.40 -0.58 1.31
C LYS A 239 20.48 0.57 0.91
N VAL A 240 20.06 0.65 -0.35
CA VAL A 240 19.12 1.66 -0.84
C VAL A 240 18.10 1.00 -1.78
N VAL A 241 16.81 1.18 -1.50
CA VAL A 241 15.69 0.67 -2.31
C VAL A 241 14.94 1.85 -2.90
N ARG A 242 14.80 1.87 -4.24
CA ARG A 242 13.89 2.78 -4.95
C ARG A 242 12.71 1.98 -5.47
N TYR A 243 11.51 2.36 -5.07
CA TYR A 243 10.28 1.73 -5.56
C TYR A 243 9.84 2.34 -6.88
N SER A 244 9.43 1.46 -7.79
CA SER A 244 8.81 1.85 -9.06
C SER A 244 7.74 0.82 -9.42
N ILE A 245 6.93 1.14 -10.42
CA ILE A 245 5.95 0.17 -10.91
C ILE A 245 6.61 -1.11 -11.44
N ASP A 246 7.84 -1.01 -11.95
CA ASP A 246 8.59 -2.18 -12.42
C ASP A 246 9.23 -2.97 -11.26
N ALA A 247 9.42 -2.32 -10.10
CA ALA A 247 10.09 -2.86 -8.93
C ALA A 247 9.36 -2.47 -7.63
N PHE A 248 8.29 -3.20 -7.32
CA PHE A 248 7.59 -3.14 -6.02
C PHE A 248 7.40 -4.53 -5.42
N ASN A 249 7.29 -4.56 -4.10
CA ASN A 249 7.26 -5.80 -3.33
C ASN A 249 5.91 -6.51 -3.45
N LEU A 250 5.90 -7.79 -3.12
CA LEU A 250 4.66 -8.46 -2.73
C LEU A 250 4.22 -7.91 -1.36
N PRO A 251 2.94 -8.06 -0.96
CA PRO A 251 2.53 -7.78 0.41
C PRO A 251 3.48 -8.47 1.40
N ALA A 252 3.91 -7.75 2.44
CA ALA A 252 4.75 -8.33 3.49
C ALA A 252 3.99 -9.49 4.13
N PHE A 253 4.52 -10.69 3.95
CA PHE A 253 3.79 -11.93 4.18
C PHE A 253 4.78 -13.04 4.53
N ILE A 254 4.49 -13.78 5.60
CA ILE A 254 5.23 -14.99 5.97
C ILE A 254 4.48 -16.19 5.40
N SER A 255 5.17 -16.92 4.53
CA SER A 255 4.67 -18.19 4.03
C SER A 255 5.17 -19.34 4.87
N PHE A 256 4.30 -20.34 5.08
CA PHE A 256 4.63 -21.58 5.76
C PHE A 256 4.68 -22.80 4.82
N GLU A 257 4.60 -22.56 3.51
CA GLU A 257 4.68 -23.57 2.46
C GLU A 257 5.68 -23.12 1.38
N GLU A 258 6.46 -24.03 0.82
CA GLU A 258 7.39 -23.70 -0.28
C GLU A 258 6.65 -23.19 -1.54
N LYS A 259 5.43 -23.69 -1.76
CA LYS A 259 4.57 -23.37 -2.92
C LYS A 259 3.21 -22.84 -2.48
N ASP A 260 3.25 -21.71 -1.80
CA ASP A 260 2.06 -21.06 -1.28
C ASP A 260 1.21 -20.42 -2.37
N LYS A 261 -0.06 -20.83 -2.43
CA LYS A 261 -1.03 -20.34 -3.42
C LYS A 261 -1.32 -18.85 -3.29
N VAL A 262 -1.22 -18.27 -2.09
CA VAL A 262 -1.41 -16.84 -1.83
C VAL A 262 -0.25 -16.05 -2.42
N VAL A 263 0.98 -16.54 -2.26
CA VAL A 263 2.17 -15.93 -2.86
C VAL A 263 2.09 -15.98 -4.38
N GLU A 264 1.75 -17.13 -4.95
CA GLU A 264 1.58 -17.28 -6.40
C GLU A 264 0.47 -16.39 -6.96
N LYS A 265 -0.61 -16.21 -6.21
CA LYS A 265 -1.68 -15.26 -6.55
C LYS A 265 -1.15 -13.83 -6.63
N TYR A 266 -0.47 -13.34 -5.59
CA TYR A 266 0.07 -11.98 -5.59
C TYR A 266 1.18 -11.77 -6.63
N ARG A 267 1.98 -12.79 -6.97
CA ARG A 267 2.93 -12.73 -8.09
C ARG A 267 2.22 -12.46 -9.42
N LYS A 268 1.12 -13.16 -9.69
CA LYS A 268 0.30 -12.96 -10.89
C LYS A 268 -0.34 -11.57 -10.90
N GLU A 269 -0.94 -11.16 -9.79
CA GLU A 269 -1.54 -9.83 -9.66
C GLU A 269 -0.51 -8.72 -9.87
N ARG A 270 0.71 -8.87 -9.35
CA ARG A 270 1.80 -7.91 -9.59
C ARG A 270 2.08 -7.73 -11.08
N ASP A 271 2.13 -8.82 -11.84
CA ASP A 271 2.38 -8.76 -13.29
C ASP A 271 1.21 -8.11 -14.05
N GLU A 272 -0.03 -8.34 -13.61
CA GLU A 272 -1.23 -7.68 -14.16
C GLU A 272 -1.24 -6.19 -13.85
N ILE A 273 -0.89 -5.81 -12.62
CA ILE A 273 -0.74 -4.43 -12.19
C ILE A 273 0.32 -3.74 -13.05
N LYS A 274 1.51 -4.33 -13.22
CA LYS A 274 2.56 -3.78 -14.11
C LYS A 274 2.05 -3.50 -15.53
N LYS A 275 1.29 -4.44 -16.09
CA LYS A 275 0.68 -4.27 -17.44
C LYS A 275 -0.29 -3.09 -17.48
N ARG A 276 -1.08 -2.88 -16.43
CA ARG A 276 -2.09 -1.79 -16.35
C ARG A 276 -1.44 -0.39 -16.43
N PHE A 277 -0.24 -0.24 -15.88
CA PHE A 277 0.50 1.03 -15.84
C PHE A 277 1.43 1.24 -17.05
N LYS A 278 1.55 0.26 -17.95
CA LYS A 278 2.44 0.37 -19.11
C LYS A 278 2.11 1.61 -19.95
N ASN A 279 3.11 2.48 -20.13
CA ASN A 279 3.02 3.74 -20.89
C ASN A 279 1.97 4.72 -20.36
N LYS A 280 1.62 4.65 -19.07
CA LYS A 280 0.71 5.59 -18.42
C LYS A 280 1.44 6.31 -17.30
N ASP A 281 0.96 7.51 -16.99
CA ASP A 281 1.40 8.22 -15.80
C ASP A 281 0.90 7.50 -14.55
N PHE A 282 1.79 7.28 -13.58
CA PHE A 282 1.47 6.56 -12.35
C PHE A 282 0.37 7.25 -11.54
N LEU A 283 0.48 8.56 -11.35
CA LEU A 283 -0.44 9.31 -10.50
C LEU A 283 -1.85 9.31 -11.11
N ASP A 284 -1.93 9.53 -12.42
CA ASP A 284 -3.22 9.57 -13.12
C ASP A 284 -3.95 8.22 -13.00
N VAL A 285 -3.24 7.10 -13.21
CA VAL A 285 -3.83 5.76 -13.08
C VAL A 285 -4.33 5.49 -11.67
N VAL A 286 -3.59 5.92 -10.65
CA VAL A 286 -3.98 5.72 -9.24
C VAL A 286 -5.19 6.57 -8.87
N ILE A 287 -5.18 7.86 -9.19
CA ILE A 287 -6.29 8.77 -8.87
C ILE A 287 -7.55 8.34 -9.60
N ASP A 288 -7.47 8.03 -10.90
CA ASP A 288 -8.62 7.60 -11.67
C ASP A 288 -9.24 6.34 -11.06
N ALA A 289 -8.42 5.36 -10.65
CA ALA A 289 -8.92 4.14 -10.03
C ALA A 289 -9.50 4.35 -8.61
N LEU A 290 -8.95 5.29 -7.85
CA LEU A 290 -9.38 5.57 -6.48
C LEU A 290 -10.70 6.36 -6.46
N CYS A 291 -10.94 7.21 -7.45
CA CYS A 291 -12.08 8.12 -7.50
C CYS A 291 -13.22 7.70 -8.45
N GLU A 292 -13.06 6.63 -9.24
CA GLU A 292 -14.12 6.02 -10.08
C GLU A 292 -14.98 4.94 -9.39
#